data_AF-A0A067K5M9-F1
#
_entry.id   AF-A0A067K5M9-F1
#
_cell.length_a   1.000
_cell.length_b   1.000
_cell.length_c   1.000
_cell.angle_alpha   90.00
_cell.angle_beta   90.00
_cell.angle_gamma   90.00
#
_symmetry.space_group_name_H-M   'P 1'
#
loop_
_entity.id
_entity.type
_entity.pdbx_description
1 polymer ?
#
loop_
_entity_poly.entity_id
_entity_poly.type
_entity_poly.pdbx_seq_one_letter_code
_entity_poly.pdbx_strand_id
1 'polypeptide(L)' 'MENNKGDLLVLPSGPITRSHTKRYGAAMSLYVQDQITHELHDLAFNNCCVEIEGTPRLLTLLEEYVDGVACPGHTRA' A
#
# COMPACT_ATOMS: atom_id res chain seq x y z
N MET A 1 -8.12 13.71 32.40
CA MET A 1 -6.78 14.08 31.88
C MET A 1 -6.80 13.73 30.40
N GLU A 2 -6.97 14.73 29.54
CA GLU A 2 -7.30 14.54 28.13
C GLU A 2 -6.13 13.90 27.37
N ASN A 3 -6.36 12.65 26.98
CA ASN A 3 -5.50 11.83 26.14
C ASN A 3 -5.67 12.25 24.69
N ASN A 4 -5.15 13.43 24.37
CA ASN A 4 -5.04 13.92 22.99
C ASN A 4 -3.97 13.09 22.27
N LYS A 5 -4.46 11.99 21.71
CA LYS A 5 -3.81 11.09 20.76
C LYS A 5 -3.65 11.83 19.42
N GLY A 6 -2.89 12.92 19.45
CA GLY A 6 -2.40 13.58 18.23
C GLY A 6 -1.42 12.67 17.49
N ASP A 7 -1.03 13.08 16.29
CA ASP A 7 0.01 12.41 15.53
C ASP A 7 1.27 12.22 16.39
N LEU A 8 1.64 10.96 16.64
CA LEU A 8 2.77 10.59 17.48
C LEU A 8 4.12 10.91 16.82
N LEU A 9 4.12 11.27 15.53
CA LEU A 9 5.31 11.76 14.81
C LEU A 9 5.55 13.26 15.05
N VAL A 10 4.59 13.98 15.63
CA VAL A 10 4.75 15.40 15.97
C VAL A 10 5.37 15.52 17.36
N LEU A 11 6.44 16.33 17.45
CA LEU A 11 7.09 16.60 18.73
C LEU A 11 6.22 17.50 19.62
N PRO A 12 6.15 17.24 20.93
CA PRO A 12 5.43 18.08 21.85
C PRO A 12 6.17 19.42 22.01
N SER A 13 5.42 20.49 22.23
CA SER A 13 5.98 21.83 22.49
C SER A 13 6.63 21.98 23.87
N GLY A 14 6.49 20.97 24.75
CA GLY A 14 7.03 20.95 26.11
C GLY A 14 8.07 19.86 26.36
N PRO A 15 8.47 19.64 27.63
CA PRO A 15 9.48 18.65 27.98
C PRO A 15 9.14 17.24 27.50
N ILE A 16 10.11 16.58 26.87
CA ILE A 16 9.94 15.22 26.36
C ILE A 16 10.01 14.24 27.53
N THR A 17 8.90 13.54 27.77
CA THR A 17 8.83 12.50 28.79
C THR A 17 9.34 11.17 28.26
N ARG A 18 9.84 10.29 29.15
CA ARG A 18 10.27 8.94 28.77
C ARG A 18 9.17 8.13 28.07
N SER A 19 7.91 8.29 28.50
CA SER A 19 6.77 7.62 27.87
C SER A 19 6.48 8.16 26.48
N HIS A 20 6.74 9.45 26.24
CA HIS A 20 6.69 10.04 24.91
C HIS A 20 7.77 9.46 24.00
N THR A 21 9.04 9.45 24.43
CA THR A 21 10.15 8.88 23.64
C THR A 21 9.87 7.44 23.21
N LYS A 22 9.34 6.60 24.12
CA LYS A 22 8.99 5.21 23.80
C LYS A 22 7.90 5.11 22.73
N ARG A 23 6.83 5.90 22.84
CA ARG A 23 5.73 5.92 21.87
C ARG A 23 6.17 6.50 20.52
N TYR A 24 6.94 7.58 20.53
CA TYR A 24 7.51 8.19 19.34
C TYR A 24 8.39 7.19 18.58
N GLY A 25 9.26 6.46 19.28
CA GLY A 25 10.09 5.42 18.65
C GLY A 25 9.25 4.33 17.97
N ALA A 26 8.22 3.83 18.64
CA ALA A 26 7.32 2.84 18.05
C ALA A 26 6.54 3.39 16.84
N ALA A 27 6.07 4.64 16.91
CA ALA A 27 5.39 5.30 15.81
C ALA A 27 6.32 5.52 14.60
N MET A 28 7.56 5.95 14.83
CA MET A 28 8.58 6.09 13.79
C MET A 28 8.90 4.75 13.12
N SER A 29 9.07 3.67 13.90
CA SER A 29 9.31 2.35 13.33
C SER A 29 8.15 1.88 12.45
N LEU A 30 6.91 2.11 12.88
CA LEU A 30 5.73 1.77 12.10
C LEU A 30 5.63 2.61 10.82
N TYR A 31 5.87 3.93 10.91
CA TYR A 31 5.87 4.84 9.77
C TYR A 31 6.90 4.41 8.72
N VAL A 32 8.14 4.14 9.14
CA VAL A 32 9.19 3.68 8.22
C VAL A 32 8.82 2.35 7.58
N GLN A 33 8.24 1.41 8.34
CA GLN A 33 7.81 0.13 7.80
C GLN A 33 6.69 0.27 6.76
N ASP A 34 5.73 1.16 7.01
CA ASP A 34 4.63 1.45 6.09
C ASP A 34 5.16 2.08 4.79
N GLN A 35 6.04 3.08 4.90
CA GLN A 35 6.69 3.70 3.75
C GLN A 35 7.48 2.69 2.91
N ILE A 36 8.32 1.86 3.55
CA ILE A 36 9.10 0.82 2.84
C ILE A 36 8.16 -0.17 2.14
N THR A 37 7.07 -0.56 2.80
CA THR A 37 6.11 -1.50 2.24
C THR A 37 5.41 -0.91 1.01
N HIS A 38 5.00 0.35 1.09
CA HIS A 38 4.39 1.07 -0.03
C HIS A 38 5.37 1.24 -1.19
N GLU A 39 6.60 1.69 -0.93
CA GLU A 39 7.63 1.86 -1.96
C GLU A 39 8.00 0.52 -2.62
N LEU A 40 8.10 -0.56 -1.85
CA LEU A 40 8.36 -1.90 -2.39
C LEU A 40 7.18 -2.40 -3.23
N HIS A 41 5.94 -2.17 -2.77
CA HIS A 41 4.75 -2.53 -3.52
C HIS A 41 4.70 -1.78 -4.87
N ASP A 42 4.91 -0.47 -4.86
CA ASP A 42 4.92 0.35 -6.07
C ASP A 42 6.03 -0.08 -7.03
N LEU A 43 7.23 -0.35 -6.52
CA LEU A 43 8.34 -0.84 -7.32
C LEU A 43 8.02 -2.20 -7.96
N ALA A 44 7.51 -3.15 -7.18
CA ALA A 44 7.16 -4.48 -7.67
C ALA A 44 6.02 -4.42 -8.70
N PHE A 45 5.00 -3.59 -8.43
CA PHE A 45 3.88 -3.38 -9.33
C PHE A 45 4.34 -2.77 -10.67
N ASN A 46 5.13 -1.70 -10.62
CA ASN A 46 5.63 -1.03 -11.83
C ASN A 46 6.49 -1.98 -12.68
N ASN A 47 7.38 -2.75 -12.05
CA ASN A 47 8.18 -3.75 -12.75
C ASN A 47 7.30 -4.83 -13.40
N CYS A 48 6.27 -5.30 -12.69
CA CYS A 48 5.31 -6.27 -13.21
C CYS A 48 4.57 -5.72 -14.44
N CYS A 49 4.10 -4.46 -14.39
CA CYS A 49 3.46 -3.82 -15.55
C CYS A 49 4.38 -3.82 -16.77
N VAL A 50 5.65 -3.43 -16.60
CA VAL A 50 6.63 -3.42 -17.71
C VAL A 50 6.88 -4.83 -18.26
N GLU A 51 7.00 -5.84 -17.39
CA GLU A 51 7.17 -7.24 -17.83
C GLU A 51 5.95 -7.78 -18.60
N ILE A 52 4.74 -7.43 -18.15
CA ILE A 52 3.48 -7.81 -18.80
C ILE A 52 3.35 -7.12 -20.17
N GLU A 53 3.64 -5.82 -20.26
CA GLU A 53 3.65 -5.07 -21.53
C GLU A 53 4.67 -5.66 -22.52
N GLY A 54 5.83 -6.11 -22.03
CA GLY A 54 6.82 -6.84 -22.82
C GLY A 54 6.37 -8.24 -23.26
N THR A 55 5.28 -8.77 -22.68
CA THR A 55 4.75 -10.12 -22.92
C THR A 55 3.31 -10.05 -23.45
N PRO A 56 3.10 -9.68 -24.73
CA PRO A 56 1.77 -9.37 -25.27
C PRO A 56 0.76 -10.52 -25.16
N ARG A 57 1.20 -11.79 -25.21
CA ARG A 57 0.30 -12.94 -25.01
C ARG A 57 -0.31 -12.99 -23.62
N LEU A 58 0.46 -12.64 -22.59
CA LEU A 58 -0.02 -12.67 -21.21
C LEU A 58 -0.99 -11.52 -20.96
N LEU A 59 -0.69 -10.34 -21.52
CA LEU A 59 -1.58 -9.18 -21.51
C LEU A 59 -2.93 -9.50 -22.18
N THR A 60 -2.93 -10.11 -23.37
CA THR A 60 -4.18 -10.53 -24.04
C THR A 60 -5.00 -11.53 -23.21
N LEU A 61 -4.36 -12.51 -22.57
CA LEU A 61 -5.06 -13.47 -21.71
C LEU A 61 -5.69 -12.81 -20.47
N LEU A 62 -5.01 -11.81 -19.90
CA LEU A 62 -5.53 -11.05 -18.76
C LEU A 62 -6.71 -10.17 -19.17
N GLU A 63 -6.64 -9.51 -20.33
CA GLU A 63 -7.75 -8.73 -20.88
C GLU A 63 -8.97 -9.61 -21.17
N GLU A 64 -8.79 -10.76 -21.84
CA GLU A 64 -9.86 -11.73 -22.09
C GLU A 64 -10.47 -12.28 -20.79
N TYR A 65 -9.67 -12.49 -19.74
CA TYR A 65 -10.16 -12.89 -18.43
C TYR A 65 -11.02 -11.80 -17.78
N VAL A 66 -10.58 -10.54 -17.82
CA VAL A 66 -11.32 -9.40 -17.27
C VAL A 66 -12.64 -9.18 -18.02
N ASP A 67 -12.62 -9.25 -19.34
CA ASP A 67 -13.82 -9.11 -20.18
C ASP A 67 -14.78 -10.30 -20.04
N GLY A 68 -14.25 -11.51 -19.89
CA GLY A 68 -15.04 -12.73 -19.67
C GLY A 68 -15.79 -12.75 -18.33
N VAL A 69 -15.28 -12.05 -17.30
CA VAL A 69 -15.96 -11.88 -16.01
C VAL A 69 -17.15 -10.91 -16.12
N ALA A 70 -17.17 -10.02 -17.11
CA ALA A 70 -18.23 -9.02 -17.28
C ALA A 70 -19.50 -9.54 -18.00
N CYS A 71 -19.48 -10.73 -18.62
CA CYS A 71 -20.65 -11.23 -19.39
C CYS A 71 -20.97 -12.73 -19.17
N PRO A 72 -21.74 -13.12 -18.13
CA PRO A 72 -22.45 -14.39 -18.15
C PRO A 72 -23.71 -14.22 -19.01
N GLY A 73 -23.55 -14.17 -20.34
CA GLY A 73 -24.64 -13.73 -21.21
C GLY A 73 -24.52 -14.10 -22.67
N HIS A 74 -24.09 -15.32 -23.01
CA HIS A 74 -24.43 -15.87 -24.33
C HIS A 74 -24.60 -17.38 -24.33
N THR A 75 -25.74 -17.84 -23.82
CA THR A 75 -26.43 -18.97 -24.43
C THR A 75 -27.15 -18.44 -25.67
N ARG A 76 -26.63 -18.76 -26.85
CA ARG A 76 -27.46 -18.81 -28.05
C ARG A 76 -27.74 -20.27 -28.38
N ALA A 77 -29.04 -20.53 -28.45
CA ALA A 77 -29.70 -21.78 -28.75
C ALA A 77 -29.36 -22.33 -30.14
#